data_AF-A0A2B1K8F4-F1
#
_entry.id   AF-A0A2B1K8F4-F1
#
_cell.length_a   1.000
_cell.length_b   1.000
_cell.length_c   1.000
_cell.angle_alpha   90.00
_cell.angle_beta   90.00
_cell.angle_gamma   90.00
#
_symmetry.space_group_name_H-M   'P 1'
#
loop_
_entity.id
_entity.type
_entity.pdbx_description
1 polymer ?
#
loop_
_entity_poly.entity_id
_entity_poly.type
_entity_poly.pdbx_seq_one_letter_code
_entity_poly.pdbx_strand_id
1 'polypeptide(L)'
;MFEGISLIGGSNFLTIVAEIGTGGLASPIVIPLDIAATATGASLFAHGGFVWDKSIQNTKDTIQKIQSSGGGTGNGKPSSSKNTNVDNFDAKIATNKQKGNYGEIKSSDNLLNNQSLKDSGYDLKPVGKSAPSGINDKIVKGIDGLYENTNAESKIKYVIDEAKFGSSQLGKTKDGRQMSNDWLNGAKTRKSRILKAVDGDMKLSIKITNALKKGEVERVLSKVDSTGNVKTYRIDAKGDIIGEWP
;
A
#
# COMPACT_ATOMS: atom_id res chain seq x y z
N MET A 1 -39.94 13.35 28.38
CA MET A 1 -40.03 11.88 28.46
C MET A 1 -38.92 11.33 27.57
N PHE A 2 -37.88 10.77 28.19
CA PHE A 2 -36.75 10.11 27.52
C PHE A 2 -37.19 8.70 27.15
N GLU A 3 -36.91 8.24 25.91
CA GLU A 3 -36.61 6.84 25.50
C GLU A 3 -35.99 6.91 24.09
N GLY A 4 -34.94 6.20 23.66
CA GLY A 4 -33.96 5.32 24.27
C GLY A 4 -32.91 5.03 23.16
N ILE A 5 -31.62 5.18 23.43
CA ILE A 5 -30.55 4.87 22.45
C ILE A 5 -30.24 3.38 22.60
N SER A 6 -30.60 2.57 21.60
CA SER A 6 -30.27 1.15 21.61
C SER A 6 -28.88 0.91 21.01
N LEU A 7 -27.96 0.36 21.82
CA LEU A 7 -26.65 -0.11 21.39
C LEU A 7 -26.74 -1.59 21.01
N ILE A 8 -26.47 -1.91 19.74
CA ILE A 8 -26.33 -3.30 19.28
C ILE A 8 -24.84 -3.58 19.10
N GLY A 9 -24.28 -4.39 20.02
CA GLY A 9 -22.87 -4.77 20.02
C GLY A 9 -22.60 -6.02 19.20
N GLY A 10 -21.81 -5.86 18.14
CA GLY A 10 -21.09 -6.93 17.44
C GLY A 10 -19.67 -6.46 17.17
N SER A 11 -18.69 -7.31 17.45
CA SER A 11 -17.27 -6.99 17.55
C SER A 11 -16.76 -6.04 16.44
N ASN A 12 -16.32 -4.86 16.88
CA ASN A 12 -15.50 -3.85 16.20
C ASN A 12 -16.19 -2.66 15.47
N PHE A 13 -17.50 -2.43 15.57
CA PHE A 13 -18.09 -1.14 15.16
C PHE A 13 -19.24 -0.69 16.06
N LEU A 14 -19.14 0.52 16.62
CA LEU A 14 -20.26 1.22 17.27
C LEU A 14 -21.09 1.90 16.17
N THR A 15 -22.33 1.46 15.96
CA THR A 15 -23.28 2.11 15.05
C THR A 15 -24.28 2.90 15.89
N ILE A 16 -24.37 4.21 15.68
CA ILE A 16 -25.40 5.05 16.31
C ILE A 16 -26.51 5.28 15.27
N VAL A 17 -27.73 4.85 15.60
CA VAL A 17 -28.92 5.12 14.80
C VAL A 17 -29.66 6.29 15.43
N ALA A 18 -29.80 7.40 14.70
CA ALA A 18 -30.66 8.51 15.10
C ALA A 18 -31.95 8.42 14.27
N GLU A 19 -33.04 8.05 14.92
CA GLU A 19 -34.36 8.03 14.30
C GLU A 19 -34.99 9.43 14.44
N ILE A 20 -35.04 10.18 13.34
CA ILE A 20 -35.77 11.44 13.26
C ILE A 20 -37.18 11.14 12.76
N GLY A 21 -38.16 11.22 13.68
CA GLY A 21 -39.55 10.99 13.36
C GLY A 21 -40.13 12.10 12.48
N THR A 22 -40.37 11.79 11.21
CA THR A 22 -41.47 12.36 10.42
C THR A 22 -42.02 11.26 9.49
N GLY A 23 -43.33 11.06 9.52
CA GLY A 23 -44.00 9.98 8.80
C GLY A 23 -43.85 10.10 7.27
N GLY A 24 -43.45 9.00 6.64
CA GLY A 24 -43.46 8.85 5.18
C GLY A 24 -42.14 8.30 4.63
N LEU A 25 -42.11 6.98 4.38
CA LEU A 25 -41.17 6.20 3.54
C LEU A 25 -39.85 6.91 3.15
N ALA A 26 -38.92 7.05 4.09
CA ALA A 26 -37.54 7.45 3.81
C ALA A 26 -36.59 6.33 4.25
N SER A 27 -35.75 5.86 3.32
CA SER A 27 -34.72 4.87 3.60
C SER A 27 -33.71 5.40 4.63
N PRO A 28 -33.23 4.59 5.58
CA PRO A 28 -32.25 5.04 6.56
C PRO A 28 -30.97 5.50 5.86
N ILE A 29 -30.58 6.76 6.09
CA ILE A 29 -29.28 7.28 5.64
C ILE A 29 -28.24 6.82 6.67
N VAL A 30 -27.42 5.84 6.27
CA VAL A 30 -26.27 5.40 7.05
C VAL A 30 -25.13 6.40 6.82
N ILE A 31 -24.78 7.16 7.84
CA ILE A 31 -23.57 8.00 7.85
C ILE A 31 -22.52 7.29 8.72
N PRO A 32 -21.50 6.64 8.12
CA PRO A 32 -20.38 6.13 8.91
C PRO A 32 -19.55 7.32 9.42
N LEU A 33 -19.69 7.63 10.71
CA LEU A 33 -18.88 8.63 11.38
C LEU A 33 -17.77 7.91 12.16
N ASP A 34 -16.56 7.92 11.61
CA ASP A 34 -15.36 7.32 12.20
C ASP A 34 -14.84 8.27 13.31
N ILE A 35 -15.52 8.31 14.47
CA ILE A 35 -15.05 9.09 15.63
C ILE A 35 -14.11 8.19 16.44
N ALA A 36 -12.81 8.40 16.28
CA ALA A 36 -11.85 7.99 17.29
C ALA A 36 -11.99 8.92 18.51
N ALA A 37 -12.62 8.43 19.57
CA ALA A 37 -12.69 9.12 20.85
C ALA A 37 -11.28 9.23 21.45
N THR A 38 -10.67 10.41 21.38
CA THR A 38 -9.52 10.76 22.24
C THR A 38 -10.07 11.62 23.37
N ALA A 39 -10.18 11.03 24.55
CA ALA A 39 -10.54 11.75 25.76
C ALA A 39 -9.47 12.78 26.11
N THR A 40 -9.93 13.96 26.45
CA THR A 40 -9.21 15.18 26.76
C THR A 40 -8.23 15.00 27.92
N GLY A 41 -6.97 15.40 27.69
CA GLY A 41 -6.03 15.77 28.74
C GLY A 41 -5.47 17.14 28.38
N ALA A 42 -5.90 18.17 29.11
CA ALA A 42 -5.42 19.54 28.94
C ALA A 42 -3.94 19.64 29.30
N SER A 43 -3.10 20.23 28.43
CA SER A 43 -2.05 21.14 28.88
C SER A 43 -1.65 22.13 27.78
N LEU A 44 -1.36 23.34 28.25
CA LEU A 44 -1.06 24.58 27.56
C LEU A 44 0.05 24.47 26.51
N PHE A 45 -0.10 25.24 25.43
CA PHE A 45 0.98 25.63 24.53
C PHE A 45 2.07 26.39 25.30
N ALA A 46 3.32 25.94 25.18
CA ALA A 46 4.51 26.75 25.38
C ALA A 46 5.57 26.37 24.34
N HIS A 47 6.28 27.40 23.87
CA HIS A 47 7.23 27.44 22.77
C HIS A 47 8.37 26.41 22.78
N GLY A 48 8.77 26.01 21.56
CA GLY A 48 10.20 25.93 21.18
C GLY A 48 10.84 24.54 21.14
N GLY A 49 11.60 24.30 20.06
CA GLY A 49 12.72 23.36 20.07
C GLY A 49 12.55 22.08 19.25
N PHE A 50 13.06 22.11 18.02
CA PHE A 50 13.49 20.91 17.30
C PHE A 50 14.60 20.20 18.09
N VAL A 51 14.43 18.92 18.44
CA VAL A 51 15.54 17.95 18.59
C VAL A 51 15.01 16.57 18.18
N TRP A 52 15.57 16.00 17.12
CA TRP A 52 15.30 14.63 16.67
C TRP A 52 16.52 13.79 17.06
N ASP A 53 16.42 13.02 18.15
CA ASP A 53 17.40 11.97 18.44
C ASP A 53 16.84 10.92 19.41
N LYS A 54 16.34 9.81 18.85
CA LYS A 54 16.37 8.43 19.38
C LYS A 54 15.32 7.56 18.67
N SER A 55 15.69 7.03 17.50
CA SER A 55 15.02 5.84 16.95
C SER A 55 16.00 4.77 16.45
N ILE A 56 17.30 4.90 16.76
CA ILE A 56 18.30 3.86 16.48
C ILE A 56 18.77 3.26 17.81
N GLN A 57 17.93 2.44 18.44
CA GLN A 57 18.36 1.58 19.54
C GLN A 57 17.89 0.13 19.33
N ASN A 58 16.76 -0.11 18.66
CA ASN A 58 16.28 -1.48 18.43
C ASN A 58 17.06 -2.27 17.36
N THR A 59 17.93 -1.63 16.57
CA THR A 59 18.70 -2.34 15.53
C THR A 59 19.96 -3.01 16.07
N LYS A 60 20.54 -2.54 17.19
CA LYS A 60 21.80 -3.09 17.72
C LYS A 60 21.61 -4.40 18.49
N ASP A 61 20.50 -4.54 19.22
CA ASP A 61 20.25 -5.73 20.04
C ASP A 61 19.91 -6.98 19.22
N THR A 62 19.44 -6.80 17.97
CA THR A 62 19.13 -7.93 17.07
C THR A 62 20.39 -8.47 16.36
N ILE A 63 21.45 -7.66 16.21
CA ILE A 63 22.65 -8.03 15.44
C ILE A 63 23.69 -8.76 16.29
N GLN A 64 23.73 -8.57 17.62
CA GLN A 64 24.69 -9.27 18.48
C GLN A 64 24.39 -10.76 18.72
N LYS A 65 23.19 -11.24 18.39
CA LYS A 65 22.78 -12.63 18.70
C LYS A 65 23.01 -13.65 17.57
N ILE A 66 23.62 -13.26 16.44
CA ILE A 66 23.82 -14.16 15.28
C ILE A 66 25.30 -14.57 15.08
N GLN A 67 26.25 -14.06 15.87
CA GLN A 67 27.68 -14.34 15.68
C GLN A 67 28.31 -15.36 16.63
N SER A 68 27.65 -16.48 16.96
CA SER A 68 28.40 -17.60 17.57
C SER A 68 27.84 -18.99 17.28
N SER A 69 28.77 -19.90 16.97
CA SER A 69 28.66 -21.32 16.57
C SER A 69 28.22 -21.56 15.12
N GLY A 70 28.93 -22.27 14.23
CA GLY A 70 30.20 -23.00 14.29
C GLY A 70 30.19 -24.12 13.22
N GLY A 71 31.03 -24.00 12.18
CA GLY A 71 31.62 -25.09 11.37
C GLY A 71 30.76 -25.87 10.36
N GLY A 72 31.07 -25.73 9.05
CA GLY A 72 30.66 -26.70 8.02
C GLY A 72 30.76 -26.21 6.56
N THR A 73 31.69 -26.78 5.80
CA THR A 73 32.05 -26.54 4.38
C THR A 73 30.91 -26.80 3.37
N GLY A 74 30.73 -25.95 2.34
CA GLY A 74 29.95 -26.28 1.13
C GLY A 74 29.52 -25.11 0.22
N ASN A 75 29.91 -25.18 -1.06
CA ASN A 75 29.76 -24.26 -2.21
C ASN A 75 28.42 -23.49 -2.47
N GLY A 76 28.52 -22.19 -2.80
CA GLY A 76 27.95 -21.51 -4.01
C GLY A 76 26.44 -21.14 -4.17
N LYS A 77 26.06 -19.88 -3.80
CA LYS A 77 24.98 -18.94 -4.33
C LYS A 77 23.48 -19.41 -4.31
N PRO A 78 22.41 -18.58 -4.10
CA PRO A 78 22.28 -17.11 -4.18
C PRO A 78 21.67 -16.32 -2.99
N SER A 79 22.13 -15.06 -2.91
CA SER A 79 21.42 -13.79 -2.68
C SER A 79 20.01 -13.81 -2.05
N SER A 80 19.98 -13.51 -0.74
CA SER A 80 19.02 -12.66 -0.02
C SER A 80 17.52 -12.68 -0.43
N SER A 81 16.78 -13.71 -0.04
CA SER A 81 15.33 -13.59 0.17
C SER A 81 15.08 -12.83 1.48
N LYS A 82 14.54 -11.62 1.44
CA LYS A 82 13.95 -11.00 2.64
C LYS A 82 12.77 -11.88 3.06
N ASN A 83 12.93 -12.60 4.17
CA ASN A 83 11.90 -13.46 4.73
C ASN A 83 10.75 -12.57 5.24
N THR A 84 9.73 -12.35 4.39
CA THR A 84 8.51 -11.65 4.79
C THR A 84 7.70 -12.62 5.64
N ASN A 85 7.27 -12.21 6.84
CA ASN A 85 6.52 -13.07 7.75
C ASN A 85 5.07 -13.23 7.22
N VAL A 86 4.94 -14.00 6.14
CA VAL A 86 3.67 -14.36 5.47
C VAL A 86 3.34 -15.84 5.64
N ASP A 87 4.22 -16.62 6.28
CA ASP A 87 4.10 -18.08 6.43
C ASP A 87 2.82 -18.52 7.16
N ASN A 88 2.26 -17.64 7.99
CA ASN A 88 1.03 -17.89 8.74
C ASN A 88 -0.22 -17.29 8.05
N PHE A 89 -0.13 -16.88 6.78
CA PHE A 89 -1.27 -16.33 6.06
C PHE A 89 -2.25 -17.44 5.66
N ASP A 90 -3.47 -17.37 6.20
CA ASP A 90 -4.61 -18.17 5.73
C ASP A 90 -5.69 -17.24 5.18
N ALA A 91 -5.87 -17.27 3.86
CA ALA A 91 -6.85 -16.47 3.14
C ALA A 91 -8.30 -16.62 3.66
N LYS A 92 -8.65 -17.76 4.27
CA LYS A 92 -10.00 -18.04 4.76
C LYS A 92 -10.34 -17.23 6.01
N ILE A 93 -9.37 -17.10 6.92
CA ILE A 93 -9.56 -16.42 8.21
C ILE A 93 -8.89 -15.04 8.27
N ALA A 94 -8.05 -14.70 7.30
CA ALA A 94 -7.36 -13.42 7.26
C ALA A 94 -8.33 -12.23 7.15
N THR A 95 -8.04 -11.22 7.94
CA THR A 95 -8.72 -9.91 7.89
C THR A 95 -8.44 -9.19 6.56
N ASN A 96 -9.28 -8.21 6.21
CA ASN A 96 -9.03 -7.37 5.02
C ASN A 96 -7.67 -6.66 5.07
N LYS A 97 -7.22 -6.28 6.28
CA LYS A 97 -5.88 -5.71 6.49
C LYS A 97 -4.79 -6.69 6.08
N GLN A 98 -4.85 -7.91 6.61
CA GLN A 98 -3.87 -8.96 6.32
C GLN A 98 -3.86 -9.33 4.84
N LYS A 99 -5.03 -9.42 4.21
CA LYS A 99 -5.17 -9.66 2.76
C LYS A 99 -4.55 -8.55 1.92
N GLY A 100 -4.77 -7.28 2.29
CA GLY A 100 -4.16 -6.13 1.64
C GLY A 100 -2.64 -6.20 1.69
N ASN A 101 -2.09 -6.28 2.91
CA ASN A 101 -0.63 -6.35 3.11
C ASN A 101 -0.01 -7.59 2.42
N TYR A 102 -0.67 -8.74 2.48
CA TYR A 102 -0.21 -9.95 1.79
C TYR A 102 -0.15 -9.74 0.26
N GLY A 103 -1.16 -9.09 -0.31
CA GLY A 103 -1.18 -8.72 -1.72
C GLY A 103 -0.01 -7.82 -2.10
N GLU A 104 0.24 -6.77 -1.32
CA GLU A 104 1.38 -5.84 -1.56
C GLU A 104 2.73 -6.55 -1.48
N ILE A 105 2.90 -7.44 -0.49
CA ILE A 105 4.13 -8.22 -0.31
C ILE A 105 4.37 -9.15 -1.50
N LYS A 106 3.38 -9.95 -1.90
CA LYS A 106 3.50 -10.90 -3.01
C LYS A 106 3.68 -10.19 -4.35
N SER A 107 2.98 -9.07 -4.54
CA SER A 107 3.17 -8.23 -5.72
C SER A 107 4.61 -7.73 -5.82
N SER A 108 5.13 -7.16 -4.73
CA SER A 108 6.49 -6.62 -4.70
C SER A 108 7.54 -7.71 -4.94
N ASP A 109 7.38 -8.88 -4.33
CA ASP A 109 8.26 -10.04 -4.57
C ASP A 109 8.23 -10.46 -6.04
N ASN A 110 7.05 -10.57 -6.65
CA ASN A 110 6.91 -10.89 -8.07
C ASN A 110 7.62 -9.85 -8.96
N LEU A 111 7.39 -8.55 -8.74
CA LEU A 111 7.99 -7.49 -9.56
C LEU A 111 9.53 -7.46 -9.50
N LEU A 112 10.12 -7.90 -8.39
CA LEU A 112 11.58 -7.88 -8.20
C LEU A 112 12.26 -9.19 -8.61
N ASN A 113 11.56 -10.31 -8.49
CA ASN A 113 12.18 -11.63 -8.60
C ASN A 113 11.70 -12.46 -9.81
N ASN A 114 10.62 -12.07 -10.49
CA ASN A 114 10.10 -12.80 -11.64
C ASN A 114 11.06 -12.68 -12.85
N GLN A 115 11.47 -13.84 -13.39
CA GLN A 115 12.41 -13.92 -14.50
C GLN A 115 11.81 -13.41 -15.81
N SER A 116 10.53 -13.66 -16.07
CA SER A 116 9.84 -13.18 -17.29
C SER A 116 9.85 -11.65 -17.39
N LEU A 117 9.78 -10.96 -16.25
CA LEU A 117 9.90 -9.50 -16.19
C LEU A 117 11.29 -9.02 -16.57
N LYS A 118 12.32 -9.68 -16.02
CA LYS A 118 13.73 -9.37 -16.34
C LYS A 118 14.03 -9.62 -17.82
N ASP A 119 13.57 -10.76 -18.34
CA ASP A 119 13.71 -11.12 -19.75
C ASP A 119 12.96 -10.13 -20.68
N SER A 120 11.86 -9.55 -20.19
CA SER A 120 11.10 -8.49 -20.86
C SER A 120 11.72 -7.09 -20.69
N GLY A 121 12.89 -6.98 -20.06
CA GLY A 121 13.64 -5.74 -19.90
C GLY A 121 13.23 -4.87 -18.70
N TYR A 122 12.55 -5.44 -17.71
CA TYR A 122 12.17 -4.77 -16.47
C TYR A 122 13.13 -5.12 -15.32
N ASP A 123 14.26 -4.42 -15.28
CA ASP A 123 15.24 -4.51 -14.18
C ASP A 123 14.85 -3.53 -13.06
N LEU A 124 13.86 -3.94 -12.26
CA LEU A 124 13.19 -3.06 -11.32
C LEU A 124 13.94 -2.89 -10.00
N LYS A 125 14.01 -1.65 -9.54
CA LYS A 125 14.50 -1.26 -8.21
C LYS A 125 13.43 -0.44 -7.49
N PRO A 126 13.04 -0.80 -6.25
CA PRO A 126 12.06 -0.02 -5.49
C PRO A 126 12.57 1.41 -5.24
N VAL A 127 11.67 2.39 -5.35
CA VAL A 127 11.94 3.78 -5.00
C VAL A 127 10.80 4.34 -4.16
N GLY A 128 11.14 5.19 -3.19
CA GLY A 128 10.17 5.68 -2.22
C GLY A 128 9.80 4.62 -1.18
N LYS A 129 8.50 4.53 -0.87
CA LYS A 129 7.98 3.63 0.17
C LYS A 129 8.21 2.18 -0.18
N SER A 130 8.60 1.42 0.84
CA SER A 130 8.69 -0.03 0.76
C SER A 130 7.34 -0.68 0.98
N ALA A 131 7.15 -1.86 0.38
CA ALA A 131 6.04 -2.74 0.71
C ALA A 131 6.01 -3.08 2.21
N PRO A 132 4.85 -3.48 2.76
CA PRO A 132 4.73 -3.91 4.15
C PRO A 132 5.75 -5.00 4.50
N SER A 133 6.26 -4.97 5.72
CA SER A 133 7.21 -5.98 6.22
C SER A 133 6.50 -7.25 6.70
N GLY A 134 5.21 -7.15 7.01
CA GLY A 134 4.36 -8.27 7.38
C GLY A 134 2.87 -7.97 7.28
N ILE A 135 2.06 -9.04 7.35
CA ILE A 135 0.60 -8.96 7.15
C ILE A 135 -0.13 -8.13 8.22
N ASN A 136 0.49 -7.88 9.36
CA ASN A 136 -0.14 -7.15 10.48
C ASN A 136 0.17 -5.65 10.49
N ASP A 137 1.06 -5.19 9.61
CA ASP A 137 1.46 -3.79 9.49
C ASP A 137 0.27 -2.85 9.24
N LYS A 138 0.45 -1.58 9.57
CA LYS A 138 -0.58 -0.57 9.33
C LYS A 138 -0.78 -0.39 7.83
N ILE A 139 -2.04 -0.36 7.38
CA ILE A 139 -2.35 -0.07 5.97
C ILE A 139 -1.88 1.33 5.60
N VAL A 140 -1.04 1.40 4.58
CA VAL A 140 -0.61 2.66 3.98
C VAL A 140 -1.44 2.89 2.72
N LYS A 141 -2.34 3.88 2.77
CA LYS A 141 -3.15 4.23 1.58
C LYS A 141 -2.29 4.93 0.53
N GLY A 142 -2.37 4.55 -0.73
CA GLY A 142 -1.69 5.26 -1.82
C GLY A 142 -1.45 4.37 -3.02
N ILE A 143 -0.32 4.62 -3.69
CA ILE A 143 0.32 3.67 -4.60
C ILE A 143 0.98 2.61 -3.72
N ASP A 144 0.82 1.34 -4.09
CA ASP A 144 1.33 0.21 -3.32
C ASP A 144 2.81 -0.06 -3.64
N GLY A 145 3.20 0.06 -4.91
CA GLY A 145 4.59 -0.12 -5.35
C GLY A 145 5.03 0.94 -6.36
N LEU A 146 6.26 1.40 -6.24
CA LEU A 146 6.89 2.33 -7.18
C LEU A 146 8.34 1.88 -7.42
N TYR A 147 8.68 1.70 -8.70
CA TYR A 147 9.96 1.13 -9.11
C TYR A 147 10.59 1.96 -10.21
N GLU A 148 11.91 2.12 -10.14
CA GLU A 148 12.74 2.58 -11.25
C GLU A 148 13.16 1.36 -12.08
N ASN A 149 13.03 1.45 -13.40
CA ASN A 149 13.61 0.46 -14.30
C ASN A 149 15.06 0.86 -14.62
N THR A 150 15.99 0.05 -14.15
CA THR A 150 17.43 0.29 -14.28
C THR A 150 18.00 -0.15 -15.63
N ASN A 151 17.20 -0.81 -16.47
CA ASN A 151 17.57 -1.14 -17.84
C ASN A 151 17.70 0.14 -18.68
N ALA A 152 18.94 0.47 -19.07
CA ALA A 152 19.25 1.68 -19.84
C ALA A 152 18.57 1.70 -21.22
N GLU A 153 18.40 0.53 -21.84
CA GLU A 153 17.80 0.35 -23.17
C GLU A 153 16.27 0.44 -23.16
N SER A 154 15.65 0.33 -21.98
CA SER A 154 14.20 0.43 -21.86
C SER A 154 13.72 1.87 -22.05
N LYS A 155 12.66 2.03 -22.85
CA LYS A 155 11.89 3.29 -22.94
C LYS A 155 11.11 3.58 -21.66
N ILE A 156 10.74 2.54 -20.92
CA ILE A 156 10.04 2.66 -19.64
C ILE A 156 11.07 2.91 -18.55
N LYS A 157 10.92 4.03 -17.83
CA LYS A 157 11.81 4.47 -16.75
C LYS A 157 11.24 4.16 -15.36
N TYR A 158 9.92 4.11 -15.21
CA TYR A 158 9.29 3.75 -13.96
C TYR A 158 8.12 2.77 -14.15
N VAL A 159 7.88 1.96 -13.12
CA VAL A 159 6.68 1.13 -13.00
C VAL A 159 5.96 1.54 -11.72
N ILE A 160 4.66 1.81 -11.85
CA ILE A 160 3.76 2.06 -10.72
C ILE A 160 2.85 0.84 -10.59
N ASP A 161 2.84 0.23 -9.43
CA ASP A 161 2.10 -0.99 -9.14
C ASP A 161 0.99 -0.73 -8.10
N GLU A 162 -0.16 -1.37 -8.33
CA GLU A 162 -1.26 -1.49 -7.37
C GLU A 162 -1.55 -2.99 -7.18
N ALA A 163 -1.56 -3.43 -5.93
CA ALA A 163 -1.83 -4.81 -5.58
C ALA A 163 -3.31 -5.01 -5.19
N LYS A 164 -3.91 -6.11 -5.65
CA LYS A 164 -5.26 -6.51 -5.28
C LYS A 164 -5.30 -7.98 -4.94
N PHE A 165 -5.74 -8.29 -3.72
CA PHE A 165 -5.96 -9.66 -3.28
C PHE A 165 -7.35 -10.18 -3.67
N GLY A 166 -7.40 -11.38 -4.22
CA GLY A 166 -8.63 -12.10 -4.59
C GLY A 166 -9.51 -11.31 -5.57
N SER A 167 -10.80 -11.18 -5.24
CA SER A 167 -11.78 -10.48 -6.06
C SER A 167 -11.71 -8.94 -5.98
N SER A 168 -10.83 -8.37 -5.14
CA SER A 168 -10.70 -6.92 -4.95
C SER A 168 -10.41 -6.19 -6.25
N GLN A 169 -11.07 -5.07 -6.51
CA GLN A 169 -10.94 -4.30 -7.76
C GLN A 169 -10.31 -2.92 -7.51
N LEU A 170 -9.91 -2.25 -8.60
CA LEU A 170 -9.54 -0.83 -8.57
C LEU A 170 -10.76 0.00 -8.15
N GLY A 171 -10.58 0.85 -7.15
CA GLY A 171 -11.63 1.71 -6.63
C GLY A 171 -11.85 2.97 -7.47
N LYS A 172 -12.99 3.63 -7.25
CA LYS A 172 -13.26 4.99 -7.71
C LYS A 172 -13.07 5.96 -6.54
N THR A 173 -12.35 7.04 -6.77
CA THR A 173 -12.08 8.07 -5.77
C THR A 173 -12.61 9.43 -6.23
N LYS A 174 -12.48 10.46 -5.37
CA LYS A 174 -12.75 11.85 -5.77
C LYS A 174 -11.90 12.27 -6.97
N ASP A 175 -10.67 11.79 -7.07
CA ASP A 175 -9.74 12.05 -8.18
C ASP A 175 -9.92 11.08 -9.36
N GLY A 176 -11.05 10.38 -9.45
CA GLY A 176 -11.28 9.37 -10.50
C GLY A 176 -10.83 7.97 -10.09
N ARG A 177 -10.74 7.08 -11.08
CA ARG A 177 -10.40 5.66 -10.89
C ARG A 177 -8.95 5.53 -10.41
N GLN A 178 -8.68 4.58 -9.53
CA GLN A 178 -7.30 4.29 -9.11
C GLN A 178 -6.40 4.05 -10.32
N MET A 179 -5.13 4.43 -10.21
CA MET A 179 -4.10 4.36 -11.26
C MET A 179 -4.32 5.28 -12.47
N SER A 180 -5.46 5.97 -12.59
CA SER A 180 -5.62 7.02 -13.61
C SER A 180 -4.65 8.19 -13.39
N ASN A 181 -4.43 9.01 -14.43
CA ASN A 181 -3.63 10.22 -14.33
C ASN A 181 -4.16 11.19 -13.27
N ASP A 182 -5.47 11.39 -13.22
CA ASP A 182 -6.09 12.28 -12.24
C ASP A 182 -5.89 11.77 -10.82
N TRP A 183 -6.00 10.46 -10.61
CA TRP A 183 -5.75 9.84 -9.32
C TRP A 183 -4.29 10.00 -8.92
N LEU A 184 -3.34 9.59 -9.76
CA LEU A 184 -1.90 9.65 -9.48
C LEU A 184 -1.45 11.08 -9.09
N ASN A 185 -1.96 12.08 -9.80
CA ASN A 185 -1.63 13.49 -9.58
C ASN A 185 -2.49 14.17 -8.50
N GLY A 186 -3.61 13.57 -8.11
CA GLY A 186 -4.58 14.16 -7.18
C GLY A 186 -5.29 15.38 -7.76
N ALA A 187 -5.77 15.30 -9.00
CA ALA A 187 -6.26 16.46 -9.77
C ALA A 187 -7.36 17.26 -9.08
N LYS A 188 -8.25 16.62 -8.31
CA LYS A 188 -9.37 17.31 -7.62
C LYS A 188 -9.04 17.61 -6.15
N THR A 189 -8.36 16.69 -5.47
CA THR A 189 -8.05 16.82 -4.05
C THR A 189 -6.76 17.58 -3.76
N ARG A 190 -5.94 17.84 -4.79
CA ARG A 190 -4.58 18.38 -4.69
C ARG A 190 -3.63 17.53 -3.83
N LYS A 191 -3.93 16.23 -3.69
CA LYS A 191 -3.12 15.26 -2.93
C LYS A 191 -2.41 14.30 -3.90
N SER A 192 -1.24 14.68 -4.41
CA SER A 192 -0.47 13.82 -5.32
C SER A 192 -0.09 12.50 -4.63
N ARG A 193 -0.49 11.36 -5.22
CA ARG A 193 -0.07 10.04 -4.72
C ARG A 193 1.36 9.72 -5.11
N ILE A 194 1.84 10.20 -6.25
CA ILE A 194 3.26 10.08 -6.63
C ILE A 194 4.13 10.76 -5.57
N LEU A 195 3.84 12.00 -5.20
CA LEU A 195 4.60 12.71 -4.15
C LEU A 195 4.53 11.98 -2.81
N LYS A 196 3.37 11.44 -2.45
CA LYS A 196 3.20 10.65 -1.22
C LYS A 196 3.97 9.32 -1.26
N ALA A 197 4.10 8.69 -2.42
CA ALA A 197 4.80 7.42 -2.60
C ALA A 197 6.32 7.59 -2.46
N VAL A 198 6.85 8.76 -2.81
CA VAL A 198 8.28 9.10 -2.65
C VAL A 198 8.58 9.86 -1.36
N ASP A 199 7.74 9.69 -0.34
CA ASP A 199 7.90 10.33 0.98
C ASP A 199 8.10 11.86 0.94
N GLY A 200 7.47 12.52 -0.03
CA GLY A 200 7.57 13.98 -0.18
C GLY A 200 8.81 14.46 -0.93
N ASP A 201 9.64 13.58 -1.51
CA ASP A 201 10.73 13.98 -2.41
C ASP A 201 10.16 14.67 -3.67
N MET A 202 10.19 16.00 -3.65
CA MET A 202 9.66 16.81 -4.72
C MET A 202 10.42 16.59 -6.04
N LYS A 203 11.75 16.44 -6.01
CA LYS A 203 12.56 16.27 -7.22
C LYS A 203 12.25 14.94 -7.89
N LEU A 204 12.19 13.86 -7.11
CA LEU A 204 11.84 12.55 -7.63
C LEU A 204 10.39 12.51 -8.14
N SER A 205 9.46 13.13 -7.40
CA SER A 205 8.05 13.19 -7.83
C SER A 205 7.88 13.91 -9.18
N ILE A 206 8.63 14.99 -9.41
CA ILE A 206 8.61 15.75 -10.67
C ILE A 206 9.19 14.89 -11.80
N LYS A 207 10.30 14.18 -11.57
CA LYS A 207 10.90 13.27 -12.55
C LYS A 207 9.89 12.20 -12.99
N ILE A 208 9.25 11.53 -12.05
CA ILE A 208 8.24 10.49 -12.33
C ILE A 208 7.04 11.08 -13.06
N THR A 209 6.55 12.24 -12.62
CA THR A 209 5.41 12.92 -13.27
C THR A 209 5.74 13.33 -14.72
N ASN A 210 6.98 13.73 -14.99
CA ASN A 210 7.42 14.05 -16.34
C ASN A 210 7.57 12.79 -17.21
N ALA A 211 8.14 11.72 -16.67
CA ALA A 211 8.17 10.42 -17.34
C ALA A 211 6.75 9.93 -17.69
N LEU A 212 5.80 10.09 -16.76
CA LEU A 212 4.39 9.74 -16.96
C LEU A 212 3.78 10.47 -18.16
N LYS A 213 4.08 11.77 -18.31
CA LYS A 213 3.62 12.59 -19.45
C LYS A 213 4.27 12.20 -20.78
N LYS A 214 5.50 11.69 -20.74
CA LYS A 214 6.24 11.22 -21.91
C LYS A 214 5.88 9.79 -22.34
N GLY A 215 5.04 9.09 -21.56
CA GLY A 215 4.74 7.67 -21.81
C GLY A 215 5.87 6.73 -21.38
N GLU A 216 6.78 7.18 -20.51
CA GLU A 216 7.92 6.41 -19.99
C GLU A 216 7.58 5.69 -18.68
N VAL A 217 6.29 5.51 -18.37
CA VAL A 217 5.82 4.87 -17.14
C VAL A 217 4.77 3.82 -17.45
N GLU A 218 5.00 2.60 -16.97
CA GLU A 218 4.01 1.54 -16.98
C GLU A 218 3.19 1.57 -15.68
N ARG A 219 1.89 1.37 -15.81
CA ARG A 219 0.97 1.24 -14.67
C ARG A 219 0.51 -0.20 -14.64
N VAL A 220 0.73 -0.87 -13.52
CA VAL A 220 0.53 -2.30 -13.38
C VAL A 220 -0.45 -2.58 -12.25
N LEU A 221 -1.39 -3.48 -12.52
CA LEU A 221 -2.25 -4.09 -11.53
C LEU A 221 -1.75 -5.50 -11.28
N SER A 222 -1.36 -5.78 -10.05
CA SER A 222 -0.95 -7.10 -9.61
C SER A 222 -2.10 -7.77 -8.85
N LYS A 223 -2.67 -8.80 -9.46
CA LYS A 223 -3.73 -9.63 -8.89
C LYS A 223 -3.12 -10.82 -8.18
N VAL A 224 -3.28 -10.84 -6.85
CA VAL A 224 -2.76 -11.90 -5.99
C VAL A 224 -3.89 -12.82 -5.59
N ASP A 225 -3.75 -14.12 -5.85
CA ASP A 225 -4.73 -15.13 -5.44
C ASP A 225 -4.50 -15.62 -4.00
N SER A 226 -5.37 -16.50 -3.51
CA SER A 226 -5.29 -17.04 -2.14
C SER A 226 -4.08 -17.94 -1.89
N THR A 227 -3.41 -18.41 -2.94
CA THR A 227 -2.18 -19.20 -2.84
C THR A 227 -0.92 -18.35 -2.96
N GLY A 228 -1.08 -17.06 -3.30
CA GLY A 228 0.01 -16.11 -3.47
C GLY A 228 0.53 -16.00 -4.91
N ASN A 229 -0.11 -16.64 -5.89
CA ASN A 229 0.27 -16.43 -7.29
C ASN A 229 -0.13 -15.02 -7.72
N VAL A 230 0.71 -14.42 -8.54
CA VAL A 230 0.52 -13.06 -9.04
C VAL A 230 0.28 -13.10 -10.54
N LYS A 231 -0.79 -12.43 -10.99
CA LYS A 231 -1.02 -12.08 -12.40
C LYS A 231 -1.00 -10.58 -12.56
N THR A 232 -0.26 -10.09 -13.55
CA THR A 232 0.00 -8.68 -13.79
C THR A 232 -0.77 -8.19 -15.01
N TYR A 233 -1.29 -6.96 -14.94
CA TYR A 233 -2.06 -6.35 -16.03
C TYR A 233 -1.64 -4.89 -16.24
N ARG A 234 -1.54 -4.47 -17.50
CA ARG A 234 -1.32 -3.06 -17.86
C ARG A 234 -2.59 -2.25 -17.62
N ILE A 235 -2.40 -1.04 -17.13
CA ILE A 235 -3.45 -0.04 -16.90
C ILE A 235 -3.16 1.20 -17.74
N ASP A 236 -4.18 1.72 -18.41
CA ASP A 236 -4.08 2.94 -19.20
C ASP A 236 -4.15 4.23 -18.35
N ALA A 237 -4.08 5.39 -19.02
CA ALA A 237 -4.15 6.69 -18.36
C ALA A 237 -5.50 7.00 -17.70
N LYS A 238 -6.58 6.28 -18.05
CA LYS A 238 -7.93 6.42 -17.48
C LYS A 238 -8.15 5.49 -16.28
N GLY A 239 -7.21 4.57 -16.02
CA GLY A 239 -7.32 3.57 -14.96
C GLY A 239 -7.99 2.27 -15.44
N ASP A 240 -8.12 2.07 -16.74
CA ASP A 240 -8.73 0.89 -17.34
C ASP A 240 -7.67 -0.18 -17.63
N ILE A 241 -8.02 -1.44 -17.39
CA ILE A 241 -7.14 -2.58 -17.65
C ILE A 241 -7.15 -2.86 -19.15
N ILE A 242 -5.97 -2.87 -19.78
CA ILE A 242 -5.84 -2.97 -21.25
C ILE A 242 -5.19 -4.27 -21.74
N GLY A 243 -4.73 -5.12 -20.83
CA GLY A 243 -4.17 -6.43 -21.18
C GLY A 243 -3.23 -6.96 -20.11
N GLU A 244 -2.75 -8.18 -20.29
CA GLU A 244 -1.71 -8.75 -19.43
C GLU A 244 -0.41 -7.96 -19.60
N TRP A 245 0.29 -7.81 -18.48
CA TRP A 245 1.67 -7.34 -18.44
C TRP A 245 2.56 -8.58 -18.21
N PRO A 246 3.80 -8.61 -18.72
CA PRO A 246 4.67 -9.79 -18.60
C PRO A 246 4.94 -10.24 -17.15
#